data_AF-A0AAJ1EIL3-F1
#
_entry.id   AF-A0AAJ1EIL3-F1
#
_cell.length_a   1.000
_cell.length_b   1.000
_cell.length_c   1.000
_cell.angle_alpha   90.00
_cell.angle_beta   90.00
_cell.angle_gamma   90.00
#
_symmetry.space_group_name_H-M   'P 1'
#
loop_
_entity.id
_entity.type
_entity.pdbx_description
1 polymer ?
#
loop_
_entity_poly.entity_id
_entity_poly.type
_entity_poly.pdbx_seq_one_letter_code
_entity_poly.pdbx_strand_id
1 'polypeptide(L)'
;MKTAVVVIILLVVFAVGGYLGLPMLIQKETIGLKSDLSDIKQRLDTIEEYIKKEQEAKEAARLPKDADPQRIIKTVNTMLAEVAALQDSHKKELSAVAETIKQQRVSTEEALRKHSDNLDKITKEIRSGLQRVGFNVAMATVRGNLIKVQVELKSKNVGTAKSEVDLIYELFEKTKATATDEQKKAIEELQGAIKQARDEMDSNLPAALNRVDLLWHEMGKLIRR
;
A
#
# COMPACT_ATOMS: atom_id res chain seq x y z
N MET A 1 -39.81 -3.76 -53.05
CA MET A 1 -38.50 -3.14 -53.36
C MET A 1 -37.73 -2.67 -52.12
N LYS A 2 -38.33 -1.94 -51.16
CA LYS A 2 -37.62 -1.43 -49.97
C LYS A 2 -37.00 -2.54 -49.09
N THR A 3 -37.69 -3.67 -48.93
CA THR A 3 -37.21 -4.81 -48.11
C THR A 3 -36.01 -5.53 -48.74
N ALA A 4 -35.96 -5.63 -50.07
CA ALA A 4 -34.84 -6.27 -50.77
C ALA A 4 -33.54 -5.44 -50.68
N VAL A 5 -33.66 -4.10 -50.70
CA VAL A 5 -32.51 -3.19 -50.56
C VAL A 5 -31.92 -3.29 -49.14
N VAL A 6 -32.75 -3.40 -48.11
CA VAL A 6 -32.28 -3.53 -46.72
C VAL A 6 -31.50 -4.84 -46.49
N VAL A 7 -31.96 -5.95 -47.09
CA VAL A 7 -31.28 -7.25 -46.99
C VAL A 7 -29.92 -7.24 -47.68
N ILE A 8 -29.80 -6.57 -48.83
CA ILE A 8 -28.53 -6.43 -49.55
C ILE A 8 -27.54 -5.57 -48.75
N ILE A 9 -28.00 -4.47 -48.15
CA ILE A 9 -27.14 -3.62 -47.31
C ILE A 9 -26.63 -4.39 -46.09
N LEU A 10 -27.50 -5.17 -45.42
CA LEU A 10 -27.09 -6.01 -44.29
C LEU A 10 -26.05 -7.06 -44.69
N LEU A 11 -26.21 -7.73 -45.83
CA LEU A 11 -25.23 -8.69 -46.33
C LEU A 11 -23.88 -8.05 -46.64
N VAL A 12 -23.87 -6.83 -47.21
CA VAL A 12 -22.62 -6.10 -47.48
C VAL A 12 -21.94 -5.68 -46.17
N VAL A 13 -22.69 -5.22 -45.16
CA VAL A 13 -22.13 -4.86 -43.85
C VAL A 13 -21.54 -6.08 -43.14
N PHE A 14 -22.21 -7.24 -43.19
CA PHE A 14 -21.67 -8.49 -42.64
C PHE A 14 -20.45 -9.01 -43.41
N ALA A 15 -20.44 -8.88 -44.75
CA ALA A 15 -19.28 -9.26 -45.56
C ALA A 15 -18.06 -8.37 -45.28
N VAL A 16 -18.24 -7.05 -45.19
CA VAL A 16 -17.15 -6.11 -44.87
C VAL A 16 -16.68 -6.28 -43.43
N GLY A 17 -17.61 -6.45 -42.47
CA GLY A 17 -17.30 -6.71 -41.07
C GLY A 17 -16.58 -8.05 -40.85
N GLY A 18 -16.97 -9.10 -41.58
CA GLY A 18 -16.30 -10.40 -41.55
C GLY A 18 -14.91 -10.37 -42.20
N TYR A 19 -14.76 -9.67 -43.33
CA TYR A 19 -13.50 -9.59 -44.08
C TYR A 19 -12.42 -8.78 -43.34
N LEU A 20 -12.81 -7.76 -42.55
CA LEU A 20 -11.87 -6.97 -41.74
C LEU A 20 -11.72 -7.50 -40.30
N GLY A 21 -12.77 -8.07 -39.71
CA GLY A 21 -12.76 -8.55 -38.33
C GLY A 21 -11.98 -9.85 -38.12
N LEU A 22 -12.07 -10.80 -39.06
CA LEU A 22 -11.38 -12.09 -38.96
C LEU A 22 -9.84 -11.98 -39.00
N PRO A 23 -9.20 -11.21 -39.90
CA PRO A 23 -7.74 -11.09 -39.89
C PRO A 23 -7.21 -10.37 -38.64
N MET A 24 -7.99 -9.47 -38.01
CA MET A 24 -7.58 -8.77 -36.79
C MET A 24 -7.62 -9.70 -35.55
N LEU A 25 -8.51 -10.69 -35.53
CA LEU A 25 -8.56 -11.73 -34.50
C LEU A 25 -7.45 -12.78 -34.69
N ILE A 26 -7.18 -13.20 -35.93
CA ILE A 26 -6.09 -14.13 -36.23
C ILE A 26 -4.72 -13.51 -35.92
N GLN A 27 -4.52 -12.21 -36.18
CA GLN A 27 -3.29 -11.52 -35.80
C GLN A 27 -3.08 -11.50 -34.28
N LYS A 28 -4.13 -11.27 -33.47
CA LYS A 28 -3.99 -11.24 -32.01
C LYS A 28 -3.58 -12.58 -31.40
N GLU A 29 -4.04 -13.70 -31.95
CA GLU A 29 -3.63 -15.03 -31.47
C GLU A 29 -2.29 -15.50 -32.07
N THR A 30 -1.91 -15.04 -33.27
CA THR A 30 -0.65 -15.44 -33.93
C THR A 30 0.56 -14.56 -33.61
N ILE A 31 0.39 -13.42 -32.93
CA ILE A 31 1.51 -12.55 -32.49
C ILE A 31 2.41 -13.30 -31.50
N GLY A 32 1.84 -14.05 -30.54
CA GLY A 32 2.63 -14.86 -29.61
C GLY A 32 3.42 -15.96 -30.34
N LEU A 33 2.75 -16.70 -31.23
CA LEU A 33 3.38 -17.77 -32.01
C LEU A 33 4.48 -17.26 -32.95
N LYS A 34 4.33 -16.07 -33.54
CA LYS A 34 5.38 -15.43 -34.36
C LYS A 34 6.57 -14.97 -33.53
N SER A 35 6.33 -14.48 -32.31
CA SER A 35 7.39 -14.11 -31.38
C SER A 35 8.20 -15.34 -30.98
N ASP A 36 7.51 -16.44 -30.65
CA ASP A 36 8.17 -17.70 -30.27
C ASP A 36 8.94 -18.32 -31.46
N LEU A 37 8.40 -18.24 -32.68
CA LEU A 37 9.11 -18.66 -33.90
C LEU A 37 10.34 -17.80 -34.18
N SER A 38 10.27 -16.49 -33.93
CA SER A 38 11.41 -15.58 -34.08
C SER A 38 12.49 -15.87 -33.04
N ASP A 39 12.11 -16.12 -31.79
CA ASP A 39 13.04 -16.41 -30.70
C ASP A 39 13.71 -17.78 -30.89
N ILE A 40 12.96 -18.78 -31.34
CA ILE A 40 13.50 -20.10 -31.71
C ILE A 40 14.46 -19.97 -32.89
N LYS A 41 14.11 -19.19 -33.92
CA LYS A 41 14.97 -18.97 -35.08
C LYS A 41 16.28 -18.27 -34.69
N GLN A 42 16.20 -17.26 -33.83
CA GLN A 42 17.38 -16.56 -33.32
C GLN A 42 18.29 -17.48 -32.50
N ARG A 43 17.71 -18.36 -31.67
CA ARG A 43 18.48 -19.38 -30.94
C ARG A 43 19.11 -20.40 -31.89
N LEU A 44 18.40 -20.80 -32.95
CA LEU A 44 18.91 -21.72 -33.96
C LEU A 44 20.12 -21.11 -34.70
N ASP A 45 20.01 -19.85 -35.13
CA ASP A 45 21.09 -19.12 -35.81
C ASP A 45 22.31 -18.98 -34.89
N THR A 46 22.09 -18.73 -33.60
CA THR A 46 23.17 -18.64 -32.60
C THR A 46 23.88 -19.99 -32.39
N ILE A 47 23.12 -21.09 -32.40
CA ILE A 47 23.66 -22.45 -32.29
C ILE A 47 24.43 -22.83 -33.55
N GLU A 48 23.91 -22.52 -34.74
CA GLU A 48 24.61 -22.76 -36.00
C GLU A 48 25.92 -21.97 -36.09
N GLU A 49 25.93 -20.72 -35.64
CA GLU A 49 27.15 -19.91 -35.61
C GLU A 49 28.18 -20.48 -34.62
N TYR A 50 27.73 -21.00 -33.46
CA TYR A 50 28.60 -21.67 -32.50
C TYR A 50 29.18 -22.97 -33.06
N ILE A 51 28.36 -23.81 -33.69
CA ILE A 51 28.81 -25.05 -34.34
C ILE A 51 29.80 -24.75 -35.47
N LYS A 52 29.54 -23.72 -36.27
CA LYS A 52 30.45 -23.29 -37.34
C LYS A 52 31.79 -22.82 -36.78
N LYS A 53 31.79 -22.00 -35.72
CA LYS A 53 33.02 -21.59 -35.03
C LYS A 53 33.76 -22.76 -34.39
N GLU A 54 33.05 -23.73 -33.83
CA GLU A 54 33.64 -24.95 -33.28
C GLU A 54 34.26 -25.83 -34.38
N GLN A 55 33.61 -25.93 -35.54
CA GLN A 55 34.11 -26.67 -36.70
C GLN A 55 35.35 -25.99 -37.30
N GLU A 56 35.31 -24.66 -37.48
CA GLU A 56 36.45 -23.86 -37.94
C GLU A 56 37.62 -23.92 -36.95
N ALA A 57 37.34 -23.90 -35.64
CA ALA A 57 38.35 -24.10 -34.61
C ALA A 57 38.93 -25.52 -34.63
N LYS A 58 38.11 -26.56 -34.88
CA LYS A 58 38.59 -27.95 -35.04
C LYS A 58 39.44 -28.14 -36.29
N GLU A 59 39.09 -27.50 -37.40
CA GLU A 59 39.89 -27.52 -38.62
C GLU A 59 41.19 -26.73 -38.47
N ALA A 60 41.16 -25.58 -37.79
CA ALA A 60 42.35 -24.81 -37.45
C ALA A 60 43.22 -25.47 -36.36
N ALA A 61 42.63 -26.29 -35.48
CA ALA A 61 43.33 -27.05 -34.44
C ALA A 61 43.95 -28.36 -34.94
N ARG A 62 43.76 -28.74 -36.22
CA ARG A 62 44.51 -29.84 -36.83
C ARG A 62 45.98 -29.43 -36.92
N LEU A 63 46.80 -30.03 -36.06
CA LEU A 63 48.24 -29.81 -36.06
C LEU A 63 48.81 -30.11 -37.46
N PRO A 64 49.57 -29.17 -38.07
CA PRO A 64 50.24 -29.42 -39.34
C PRO A 64 51.18 -30.64 -39.18
N LYS A 65 51.39 -31.40 -40.27
CA LYS A 65 52.20 -32.64 -40.23
C LYS A 65 53.65 -32.43 -39.77
N ASP A 66 54.12 -31.18 -39.76
CA ASP A 66 55.45 -30.73 -39.33
C ASP A 66 55.42 -29.97 -37.99
N ALA A 67 54.36 -30.15 -37.19
CA ALA A 67 54.20 -29.43 -35.93
C ALA A 67 55.30 -29.81 -34.92
N ASP A 68 56.09 -28.83 -34.53
CA ASP A 68 57.16 -28.96 -33.55
C ASP A 68 56.61 -29.32 -32.15
N PRO A 69 56.96 -30.50 -31.59
CA PRO A 69 56.52 -30.94 -30.27
C PRO A 69 56.88 -29.95 -29.15
N GLN A 70 58.01 -29.25 -29.26
CA GLN A 70 58.41 -28.25 -28.25
C GLN A 70 57.50 -27.03 -28.26
N ARG A 71 57.06 -26.57 -29.44
CA ARG A 71 56.08 -25.48 -29.55
C ARG A 71 54.74 -25.89 -28.96
N ILE A 72 54.26 -27.11 -29.22
CA ILE A 72 52.99 -27.61 -28.66
C ILE A 72 53.05 -27.63 -27.12
N ILE A 73 54.12 -28.19 -26.56
CA ILE A 73 54.31 -28.26 -25.09
C ILE A 73 54.34 -26.85 -24.49
N LYS A 74 55.02 -25.89 -25.14
CA LYS A 74 55.09 -24.50 -24.66
C LYS A 74 53.72 -23.82 -24.70
N THR A 75 52.94 -24.02 -25.76
CA THR A 75 51.60 -23.46 -25.89
C THR A 75 50.64 -24.07 -24.86
N VAL A 76 50.68 -25.40 -24.67
CA VAL A 76 49.87 -26.09 -23.66
C VAL A 76 50.21 -25.63 -22.24
N ASN A 77 51.49 -25.48 -21.91
CA ASN A 77 51.90 -24.96 -20.60
C ASN A 77 51.49 -23.50 -20.38
N THR A 78 51.48 -22.69 -21.45
CA THR A 78 51.03 -21.30 -21.38
C THR A 78 49.51 -21.23 -21.19
N MET A 79 48.74 -22.05 -21.91
CA MET A 79 47.29 -22.19 -21.70
C MET A 79 46.96 -22.71 -20.30
N LEU A 80 47.70 -23.70 -19.78
CA LEU A 80 47.53 -24.18 -18.41
C LEU A 80 47.78 -23.07 -17.37
N ALA A 81 48.81 -22.25 -17.59
CA ALA A 81 49.10 -21.12 -16.73
C ALA A 81 48.01 -20.04 -16.81
N GLU A 82 47.49 -19.75 -18.00
CA GLU A 82 46.37 -18.82 -18.20
C GLU A 82 45.09 -19.32 -17.56
N VAL A 83 44.76 -20.61 -17.69
CA VAL A 83 43.61 -21.23 -17.03
C VAL A 83 43.74 -21.18 -15.51
N ALA A 84 44.93 -21.45 -14.97
CA ALA A 84 45.19 -21.33 -13.53
C ALA A 84 45.05 -19.88 -13.04
N ALA A 85 45.55 -18.90 -13.82
CA ALA A 85 45.39 -17.49 -13.51
C ALA A 85 43.92 -17.03 -13.56
N LEU A 86 43.15 -17.53 -14.53
CA LEU A 86 41.72 -17.27 -14.68
C LEU A 86 40.93 -17.86 -13.50
N GLN A 87 41.28 -19.07 -13.07
CA GLN A 87 40.65 -19.72 -11.92
C GLN A 87 40.91 -18.95 -10.62
N ASP A 88 42.14 -18.45 -10.44
CA ASP A 88 42.49 -17.60 -9.31
C ASP A 88 41.80 -16.23 -9.35
N SER A 89 41.64 -15.62 -10.54
CA SER A 89 40.89 -14.36 -10.67
C SER A 89 39.42 -14.56 -10.37
N HIS A 90 38.79 -15.62 -10.89
CA HIS A 90 37.41 -15.99 -10.61
C HIS A 90 37.18 -16.25 -9.12
N LYS A 91 38.12 -16.91 -8.44
CA LYS A 91 38.02 -17.16 -6.99
C LYS A 91 38.06 -15.85 -6.19
N LYS A 92 38.89 -14.88 -6.59
CA LYS A 92 38.93 -13.54 -5.99
C LYS A 92 37.65 -12.76 -6.24
N GLU A 93 37.12 -12.78 -7.46
CA GLU A 93 35.86 -12.12 -7.80
C GLU A 93 34.68 -12.72 -7.03
N LEU A 94 34.58 -14.05 -6.95
CA LEU A 94 33.55 -14.71 -6.15
C LEU A 94 33.63 -14.33 -4.68
N SER A 95 34.83 -14.22 -4.11
CA SER A 95 35.02 -13.75 -2.73
C SER A 95 34.57 -12.31 -2.55
N ALA A 96 34.87 -11.41 -3.51
CA ALA A 96 34.46 -10.01 -3.45
C ALA A 96 32.93 -9.87 -3.58
N VAL A 97 32.30 -10.66 -4.46
CA VAL A 97 30.84 -10.72 -4.61
C VAL A 97 30.19 -11.23 -3.34
N ALA A 98 30.73 -12.29 -2.72
CA ALA A 98 30.20 -12.82 -1.46
C ALA A 98 30.24 -11.79 -0.33
N GLU A 99 31.32 -11.01 -0.22
CA GLU A 99 31.42 -9.95 0.79
C GLU A 99 30.44 -8.79 0.51
N THR A 100 30.26 -8.44 -0.76
CA THR A 100 29.29 -7.42 -1.19
C THR A 100 27.85 -7.85 -0.86
N ILE A 101 27.49 -9.11 -1.14
CA ILE A 101 26.18 -9.68 -0.79
C ILE A 101 25.97 -9.65 0.72
N LYS A 102 27.00 -9.99 1.50
CA LYS A 102 26.93 -9.95 2.96
C LYS A 102 26.70 -8.53 3.49
N GLN A 103 27.41 -7.53 2.96
CA GLN A 103 27.20 -6.12 3.30
C GLN A 103 25.80 -5.64 2.90
N GLN A 104 25.33 -5.99 1.70
CA GLN A 104 23.98 -5.66 1.25
C GLN A 104 22.91 -6.27 2.16
N ARG A 105 23.09 -7.51 2.61
CA ARG A 105 22.16 -8.18 3.52
C ARG A 105 22.07 -7.44 4.86
N VAL A 106 23.20 -7.10 5.47
CA VAL A 106 23.24 -6.35 6.74
C VAL A 106 22.58 -4.98 6.59
N SER A 107 22.93 -4.24 5.52
CA SER A 107 22.34 -2.92 5.24
C SER A 107 20.83 -3.00 5.02
N THR A 108 20.35 -4.02 4.30
CA THR A 108 18.92 -4.24 4.04
C THR A 108 18.18 -4.60 5.33
N GLU A 109 18.77 -5.43 6.19
CA GLU A 109 18.18 -5.82 7.47
C GLU A 109 18.09 -4.66 8.45
N GLU A 110 19.11 -3.79 8.51
CA GLU A 110 19.05 -2.53 9.27
C GLU A 110 18.01 -1.56 8.72
N ALA A 111 17.90 -1.42 7.40
CA ALA A 111 16.88 -0.58 6.76
C ALA A 111 15.47 -1.10 7.06
N LEU A 112 15.26 -2.42 6.99
CA LEU A 112 13.98 -3.05 7.33
C LEU A 112 13.61 -2.85 8.80
N ARG A 113 14.57 -3.00 9.72
CA ARG A 113 14.35 -2.69 11.15
C ARG A 113 13.96 -1.23 11.36
N LYS A 114 14.69 -0.29 10.76
CA LYS A 114 14.36 1.16 10.85
C LYS A 114 12.98 1.45 10.28
N HIS A 115 12.61 0.83 9.16
CA HIS A 115 11.27 0.98 8.59
C HIS A 115 10.19 0.41 9.50
N SER A 116 10.42 -0.77 10.10
CA SER A 116 9.50 -1.36 11.08
C SER A 116 9.28 -0.44 12.29
N ASP A 117 10.36 0.06 12.89
CA ASP A 117 10.30 0.96 14.05
C ASP A 117 9.57 2.28 13.71
N ASN A 118 9.82 2.81 12.50
CA ASN A 118 9.14 4.01 12.04
C ASN A 118 7.65 3.78 11.78
N LEU A 119 7.26 2.64 11.19
CA LEU A 119 5.85 2.29 10.99
C LEU A 119 5.12 2.14 12.33
N ASP A 120 5.77 1.55 13.32
CA ASP A 120 5.18 1.38 14.65
C ASP A 120 4.97 2.74 15.35
N LYS A 121 5.92 3.68 15.21
CA LYS A 121 5.78 5.08 15.66
C LYS A 121 4.63 5.80 14.94
N ILE A 122 4.61 5.75 13.60
CA ILE A 122 3.55 6.38 12.79
C ILE A 122 2.18 5.82 13.18
N THR A 123 2.07 4.51 13.37
CA THR A 123 0.81 3.87 13.77
C THR A 123 0.34 4.37 15.14
N LYS A 124 1.26 4.50 16.11
CA LYS A 124 0.96 5.07 17.44
C LYS A 124 0.53 6.53 17.35
N GLU A 125 1.19 7.34 16.53
CA GLU A 125 0.83 8.75 16.31
C GLU A 125 -0.53 8.92 15.61
N ILE A 126 -0.81 8.10 14.59
CA ILE A 126 -2.12 8.11 13.91
C ILE A 126 -3.21 7.72 14.91
N ARG A 127 -2.98 6.68 15.71
CA ARG A 127 -3.96 6.22 16.71
C ARG A 127 -4.23 7.30 17.76
N SER A 128 -3.19 7.93 18.30
CA SER A 128 -3.36 9.00 19.30
C SER A 128 -4.04 10.24 18.68
N GLY A 129 -3.70 10.59 17.44
CA GLY A 129 -4.36 11.64 16.68
C GLY A 129 -5.85 11.37 16.46
N LEU A 130 -6.20 10.15 16.04
CA LEU A 130 -7.60 9.73 15.86
C LEU A 130 -8.38 9.77 17.18
N GLN A 131 -7.79 9.29 18.28
CA GLN A 131 -8.43 9.35 19.60
C GLN A 131 -8.69 10.80 20.04
N ARG A 132 -7.72 11.70 19.83
CA ARG A 132 -7.88 13.13 20.15
C ARG A 132 -8.97 13.79 19.31
N VAL A 133 -8.97 13.56 18.00
CA VAL A 133 -10.00 14.11 17.09
C VAL A 133 -11.38 13.56 17.44
N GLY A 134 -11.49 12.25 17.65
CA GLY A 134 -12.74 11.59 18.03
C GLY A 134 -13.31 12.15 19.34
N PHE A 135 -12.46 12.32 20.36
CA PHE A 135 -12.84 12.96 21.61
C PHE A 135 -13.33 14.40 21.41
N ASN A 136 -12.60 15.22 20.64
CA ASN A 136 -13.00 16.60 20.38
C ASN A 136 -14.34 16.71 19.64
N VAL A 137 -14.59 15.84 18.66
CA VAL A 137 -15.87 15.76 17.94
C VAL A 137 -17.00 15.36 18.89
N ALA A 138 -16.77 14.37 19.76
CA ALA A 138 -17.75 13.98 20.77
C ALA A 138 -18.07 15.13 21.73
N MET A 139 -17.05 15.82 22.25
CA MET A 139 -17.25 16.96 23.15
C MET A 139 -17.95 18.14 22.46
N ALA A 140 -17.67 18.39 21.18
CA ALA A 140 -18.38 19.40 20.39
C ALA A 140 -19.87 19.04 20.21
N THR A 141 -20.16 17.75 19.99
CA THR A 141 -21.53 17.23 19.88
C THR A 141 -22.28 17.40 21.20
N VAL A 142 -21.66 17.02 22.33
CA VAL A 142 -22.25 17.21 23.66
C VAL A 142 -22.49 18.69 23.95
N ARG A 143 -21.55 19.58 23.57
CA ARG A 143 -21.79 21.03 23.60
C ARG A 143 -23.06 21.38 22.84
N GLY A 144 -23.20 20.96 21.57
CA GLY A 144 -24.40 21.23 20.78
C GLY A 144 -25.69 20.85 21.50
N ASN A 145 -25.71 19.67 22.13
CA ASN A 145 -26.85 19.22 22.93
C ASN A 145 -27.05 20.05 24.19
N LEU A 146 -26.00 20.55 24.86
CA LEU A 146 -26.17 21.49 25.97
C LEU A 146 -26.85 22.79 25.53
N ILE A 147 -26.52 23.34 24.36
CA ILE A 147 -27.24 24.53 23.87
C ILE A 147 -28.72 24.20 23.74
N LYS A 148 -29.04 23.03 23.19
CA LYS A 148 -30.44 22.59 23.09
C LYS A 148 -31.08 22.50 24.47
N VAL A 149 -30.43 21.89 25.46
CA VAL A 149 -30.89 21.86 26.86
C VAL A 149 -31.14 23.29 27.37
N GLN A 150 -30.24 24.25 27.15
CA GLN A 150 -30.43 25.64 27.56
C GLN A 150 -31.66 26.28 26.93
N VAL A 151 -31.87 26.07 25.62
CA VAL A 151 -33.03 26.61 24.88
C VAL A 151 -34.32 26.02 25.45
N GLU A 152 -34.36 24.70 25.64
CA GLU A 152 -35.53 24.01 26.17
C GLU A 152 -35.84 24.46 27.62
N LEU A 153 -34.82 24.57 28.49
CA LEU A 153 -35.00 25.09 29.86
C LEU A 153 -35.49 26.53 29.89
N LYS A 154 -34.98 27.41 29.01
CA LYS A 154 -35.45 28.81 28.89
C LYS A 154 -36.90 28.89 28.40
N SER A 155 -37.31 27.94 27.55
CA SER A 155 -38.71 27.78 27.11
C SER A 155 -39.61 27.06 28.14
N LYS A 156 -39.05 26.67 29.30
CA LYS A 156 -39.71 25.88 30.36
C LYS A 156 -40.15 24.47 29.92
N ASN A 157 -39.57 23.94 28.85
CA ASN A 157 -39.81 22.58 28.38
C ASN A 157 -38.86 21.59 29.08
N VAL A 158 -39.13 21.34 30.36
CA VAL A 158 -38.28 20.48 31.22
C VAL A 158 -38.25 19.02 30.73
N GLY A 159 -39.35 18.52 30.17
CA GLY A 159 -39.42 17.15 29.64
C GLY A 159 -38.40 16.92 28.51
N THR A 160 -38.39 17.79 27.50
CA THR A 160 -37.43 17.69 26.40
C THR A 160 -36.01 17.98 26.86
N ALA A 161 -35.81 18.95 27.77
CA ALA A 161 -34.49 19.23 28.34
C ALA A 161 -33.88 17.99 29.03
N LYS A 162 -34.68 17.23 29.77
CA LYS A 162 -34.24 15.98 30.40
C LYS A 162 -33.91 14.90 29.39
N SER A 163 -34.74 14.72 28.36
CA SER A 163 -34.44 13.76 27.29
C SER A 163 -33.11 14.07 26.60
N GLU A 164 -32.80 15.35 26.38
CA GLU A 164 -31.50 15.76 25.84
C GLU A 164 -30.33 15.54 26.79
N VAL A 165 -30.53 15.71 28.11
CA VAL A 165 -29.52 15.33 29.10
C VAL A 165 -29.27 13.82 29.08
N ASP A 166 -30.30 13.00 28.93
CA ASP A 166 -30.15 11.54 28.84
C ASP A 166 -29.38 11.14 27.57
N LEU A 167 -29.57 11.85 26.44
CA LEU A 167 -28.75 11.68 25.23
C LEU A 167 -27.29 12.08 25.46
N ILE A 168 -27.04 13.16 26.20
CA ILE A 168 -25.69 13.57 26.60
C ILE A 168 -25.02 12.48 27.44
N TYR A 169 -25.74 11.85 28.36
CA TYR A 169 -25.24 10.73 29.14
C TYR A 169 -24.78 9.57 28.27
N GLU A 170 -25.61 9.17 27.31
CA GLU A 170 -25.30 8.09 26.38
C GLU A 170 -24.05 8.42 25.54
N LEU A 171 -23.93 9.66 25.06
CA LEU A 171 -22.74 10.11 24.34
C LEU A 171 -21.48 10.04 25.20
N PHE A 172 -21.56 10.41 26.47
CA PHE A 172 -20.43 10.28 27.39
C PHE A 172 -20.02 8.82 27.59
N GLU A 173 -20.97 7.91 27.81
CA GLU A 173 -20.68 6.48 27.96
C GLU A 173 -20.02 5.88 26.70
N LYS A 174 -20.53 6.22 25.52
CA LYS A 174 -19.90 5.80 24.25
C LYS A 174 -18.49 6.37 24.09
N THR A 175 -18.28 7.62 24.50
CA THR A 175 -16.97 8.28 24.38
C THR A 175 -15.95 7.67 25.34
N LYS A 176 -16.34 7.29 26.57
CA LYS A 176 -15.44 6.64 27.54
C LYS A 176 -14.77 5.38 27.02
N ALA A 177 -15.47 4.60 26.19
CA ALA A 177 -14.94 3.35 25.63
C ALA A 177 -13.70 3.55 24.76
N THR A 178 -13.51 4.75 24.21
CA THR A 178 -12.40 5.06 23.28
C THR A 178 -11.45 6.14 23.81
N ALA A 179 -11.78 6.74 24.94
CA ALA A 179 -11.04 7.80 25.62
C ALA A 179 -9.78 7.30 26.34
N THR A 180 -8.78 8.18 26.50
CA THR A 180 -7.65 7.95 27.41
C THR A 180 -8.11 8.02 28.87
N ASP A 181 -7.28 7.56 29.80
CA ASP A 181 -7.66 7.58 31.23
C ASP A 181 -7.83 9.00 31.77
N GLU A 182 -7.04 9.99 31.32
CA GLU A 182 -7.30 11.39 31.68
C GLU A 182 -8.63 11.90 31.10
N GLN A 183 -8.95 11.53 29.87
CA GLN A 183 -10.21 11.90 29.22
C GLN A 183 -11.42 11.25 29.90
N LYS A 184 -11.31 9.98 30.33
CA LYS A 184 -12.36 9.29 31.07
C LYS A 184 -12.67 10.01 32.37
N LYS A 185 -11.64 10.42 33.12
CA LYS A 185 -11.82 11.19 34.36
C LYS A 185 -12.57 12.50 34.09
N ALA A 186 -12.19 13.23 33.05
CA ALA A 186 -12.90 14.45 32.65
C ALA A 186 -14.37 14.16 32.28
N ILE A 187 -14.64 13.06 31.57
CA ILE A 187 -16.01 12.65 31.24
C ILE A 187 -16.82 12.32 32.51
N GLU A 188 -16.23 11.64 33.49
CA GLU A 188 -16.89 11.31 34.76
C GLU A 188 -17.26 12.57 35.56
N GLU A 189 -16.35 13.55 35.61
CA GLU A 189 -16.61 14.85 36.25
C GLU A 189 -17.78 15.57 35.56
N LEU A 190 -17.79 15.63 34.22
CA LEU A 190 -18.88 16.24 33.44
C LEU A 190 -20.21 15.48 33.61
N GLN A 191 -20.17 14.15 33.67
CA GLN A 191 -21.34 13.32 33.94
C GLN A 191 -21.89 13.51 35.36
N GLY A 192 -21.04 13.78 36.34
CA GLY A 192 -21.49 14.15 37.69
C GLY A 192 -22.25 15.48 37.66
N ALA A 193 -21.69 16.47 36.98
CA ALA A 193 -22.28 17.81 36.89
C ALA A 193 -23.58 17.83 36.06
N ILE A 194 -23.67 17.08 34.96
CA ILE A 194 -24.92 16.96 34.17
C ILE A 194 -26.01 16.24 34.98
N LYS A 195 -25.65 15.33 35.90
CA LYS A 195 -26.60 14.68 36.83
C LYS A 195 -27.26 15.70 37.72
N GLN A 196 -26.42 16.52 38.34
CA GLN A 196 -26.87 17.55 39.26
C GLN A 196 -27.75 18.56 38.54
N ALA A 197 -27.39 18.94 37.30
CA ALA A 197 -28.22 19.80 36.48
C ALA A 197 -29.60 19.17 36.21
N ARG A 198 -29.66 17.87 35.90
CA ARG A 198 -30.90 17.10 35.68
C ARG A 198 -31.80 17.08 36.91
N ASP A 199 -31.23 16.80 38.08
CA ASP A 199 -31.97 16.70 39.35
C ASP A 199 -32.53 18.07 39.78
N GLU A 200 -31.83 19.15 39.43
CA GLU A 200 -32.28 20.52 39.68
C GLU A 200 -33.36 21.00 38.70
N MET A 201 -33.58 20.35 37.55
CA MET A 201 -34.57 20.82 36.56
C MET A 201 -36.01 20.84 37.08
N ASP A 202 -36.36 19.94 38.00
CA ASP A 202 -37.70 19.88 38.61
C ASP A 202 -37.85 20.80 39.82
N SER A 203 -36.76 21.04 40.54
CA SER A 203 -36.78 21.66 41.88
C SER A 203 -36.29 23.11 41.86
N ASN A 204 -35.36 23.45 40.97
CA ASN A 204 -34.72 24.76 40.88
C ASN A 204 -34.20 25.04 39.46
N LEU A 205 -35.12 25.44 38.57
CA LEU A 205 -34.82 25.73 37.16
C LEU A 205 -33.69 26.77 36.96
N PRO A 206 -33.60 27.87 37.73
CA PRO A 206 -32.46 28.79 37.67
C PRO A 206 -31.10 28.14 37.99
N ALA A 207 -31.06 27.26 39.00
CA ALA A 207 -29.82 26.54 39.34
C ALA A 207 -29.42 25.57 38.22
N ALA A 208 -30.38 24.83 37.67
CA ALA A 208 -30.15 23.94 36.52
C ALA A 208 -29.57 24.71 35.31
N LEU A 209 -30.14 25.87 34.98
CA LEU A 209 -29.62 26.74 33.91
C LEU A 209 -28.16 27.17 34.15
N ASN A 210 -27.86 27.65 35.35
CA ASN A 210 -26.49 28.06 35.70
C ASN A 210 -25.49 26.90 35.61
N ARG A 211 -25.88 25.68 35.99
CA ARG A 211 -25.02 24.49 35.85
C ARG A 211 -24.79 24.11 34.40
N VAL A 212 -25.83 24.17 33.57
CA VAL A 212 -25.70 23.89 32.13
C VAL A 212 -24.79 24.93 31.46
N ASP A 213 -24.89 26.21 31.83
CA ASP A 213 -23.97 27.25 31.37
C ASP A 213 -22.52 26.99 31.80
N LEU A 214 -22.30 26.61 33.06
CA LEU A 214 -20.97 26.27 33.58
C LEU A 214 -20.36 25.07 32.85
N LEU A 215 -21.14 24.01 32.64
CA LEU A 215 -20.76 22.82 31.87
C LEU A 215 -20.35 23.16 30.43
N TRP A 216 -21.10 24.05 29.78
CA TRP A 216 -20.78 24.53 28.44
C TRP A 216 -19.41 25.23 28.38
N HIS A 217 -19.08 26.04 29.40
CA HIS A 217 -17.78 26.70 29.53
C HIS A 217 -16.64 25.71 29.81
N GLU A 218 -16.86 24.73 30.68
CA GLU A 218 -15.87 23.70 31.04
C GLU A 218 -15.54 22.80 29.85
N MET A 219 -16.54 22.34 29.11
CA MET A 219 -16.30 21.60 27.87
C MET A 219 -15.56 22.43 26.83
N GLY A 220 -15.83 23.74 26.75
CA GLY A 220 -15.07 24.64 25.90
C GLY A 220 -13.58 24.73 26.24
N LYS A 221 -13.21 24.58 27.51
CA LYS A 221 -11.81 24.52 27.94
C LYS A 221 -11.18 23.17 27.59
N LEU A 222 -11.92 22.07 27.73
CA LEU A 222 -11.45 20.72 27.41
C LEU A 222 -11.13 20.55 25.92
N ILE A 223 -11.96 21.08 25.02
CA ILE A 223 -11.75 20.98 23.56
C ILE A 223 -10.54 21.81 23.08
N ARG A 224 -10.20 22.90 23.78
CA ARG A 224 -9.09 23.80 23.40
C ARG A 224 -7.72 23.33 23.87
N ARG A 225 -7.65 22.28 24.70
CA ARG A 225 -6.40 21.67 25.17
C ARG A 225 -5.87 20.64 24.17
#